data_AF-A0A4V0NI06-F1
#
_entry.id   AF-A0A4V0NI06-F1
#
_cell.length_a   1.000
_cell.length_b   1.000
_cell.length_c   1.000
_cell.angle_alpha   90.00
_cell.angle_beta   90.00
_cell.angle_gamma   90.00
#
_symmetry.space_group_name_H-M   'P 1'
#
loop_
_entity.id
_entity.type
_entity.pdbx_description
1 polymer ?
#
loop_
_entity_poly.entity_id
_entity_poly.type
_entity_poly.pdbx_seq_one_letter_code
_entity_poly.pdbx_strand_id
1 'polypeptide(L)'
;MRRNTRRKAILVAAVAALALGATACGCLWGREEHAPSRFCAQSNTSVVEHCVDASEGPGSAWSKAEADGELPIQIWALEPSGAMLDDLAANEAALRAWFDLIDRAVAYVRDEEKNAESLRATLHGRLLGLLSQSRQRQEAILEEEPVRAADNFQQAMTDKASVEKEPLVAALAADKQAMAVVQAIFDQARSDAAPLQSRYAGVAASFAAYRATEAAETAAYAALSKQASRSGIDELDGAEQAVLAAAREASRAPNELAAEIMTLSAELQALAVSFEEAIAPHEEVLATHGAVVPDMTSGALRSLSAMLGYAQRRVARSDATATALLGGIALRRQSLRVLEGDEGAHEAIARSRLERASEVFGEGARARVEALSAAPPVSEKVGLPLLAERCGELVALVQMRPLCEAAGSSWREAGCAALRGRFDAAEAELRTGLPRKIAAGLAALREKGMTTAALDAAQARLDAGDVKGAAIAYDAAVRGAEGT
;
A
#
# COMPACT_ATOMS: atom_id res chain seq x y z
N MET A 1 -1.68 15.75 2.28
CA MET A 1 -0.34 15.10 2.11
C MET A 1 -0.06 14.87 0.64
N ARG A 2 1.23 14.86 0.26
CA ARG A 2 1.81 14.70 -1.11
C ARG A 2 2.07 15.99 -1.88
N ARG A 3 3.02 16.79 -1.38
CA ARG A 3 3.94 17.59 -2.22
C ARG A 3 5.07 16.66 -2.68
N ASN A 4 4.98 16.23 -3.92
CA ASN A 4 5.98 15.41 -4.60
C ASN A 4 6.93 16.35 -5.36
N THR A 5 7.81 17.04 -4.65
CA THR A 5 8.90 17.87 -5.23
C THR A 5 9.88 18.26 -4.13
N ARG A 6 10.62 17.29 -3.57
CA ARG A 6 11.82 17.54 -2.73
C ARG A 6 12.67 16.28 -2.50
N ARG A 7 12.83 15.45 -3.53
CA ARG A 7 13.80 14.31 -3.55
C ARG A 7 14.65 14.29 -4.84
N LYS A 8 15.07 15.48 -5.29
CA LYS A 8 16.15 15.67 -6.29
C LYS A 8 17.19 16.70 -5.81
N ALA A 9 17.48 16.73 -4.51
CA ALA A 9 18.44 17.67 -3.91
C ALA A 9 19.50 17.01 -3.01
N ILE A 10 19.67 15.69 -3.03
CA ILE A 10 20.72 14.97 -2.27
C ILE A 10 21.56 14.09 -3.20
N LEU A 11 21.69 14.53 -4.46
CA LEU A 11 22.55 13.92 -5.48
C LEU A 11 23.26 15.03 -6.27
N VAL A 12 23.77 16.03 -5.54
CA VAL A 12 24.70 17.09 -6.02
C VAL A 12 25.73 17.47 -4.93
N ALA A 13 25.56 17.06 -3.67
CA ALA A 13 26.43 17.49 -2.56
C ALA A 13 27.63 16.57 -2.25
N ALA A 14 28.16 15.83 -3.23
CA ALA A 14 29.40 15.05 -3.08
C ALA A 14 30.36 15.14 -4.28
N VAL A 15 30.15 16.12 -5.18
CA VAL A 15 31.07 16.43 -6.30
C VAL A 15 31.52 17.90 -6.29
N ALA A 16 31.03 18.72 -5.34
CA ALA A 16 31.38 20.14 -5.19
C ALA A 16 32.20 20.43 -3.91
N ALA A 17 33.11 19.52 -3.54
CA ALA A 17 34.09 19.72 -2.46
C ALA A 17 35.54 19.41 -2.90
N LEU A 18 35.82 19.44 -4.22
CA LEU A 18 37.16 19.33 -4.79
C LEU A 18 37.46 20.40 -5.86
N ALA A 19 36.68 21.48 -5.89
CA ALA A 19 36.97 22.64 -6.72
C ALA A 19 36.65 23.91 -5.94
N LEU A 20 37.63 24.81 -5.86
CA LEU A 20 37.62 26.14 -5.24
C LEU A 20 38.07 26.21 -3.77
N GLY A 21 39.38 26.01 -3.60
CA GLY A 21 40.17 26.53 -2.49
C GLY A 21 41.47 27.17 -3.00
N ALA A 22 41.36 28.42 -3.44
CA ALA A 22 42.41 29.45 -3.49
C ALA A 22 43.67 29.21 -4.36
N THR A 23 43.50 29.39 -5.67
CA THR A 23 44.49 30.06 -6.54
C THR A 23 44.33 31.58 -6.42
N ALA A 24 45.25 32.27 -5.74
CA ALA A 24 45.54 33.70 -5.96
C ALA A 24 46.82 34.13 -5.20
N CYS A 25 47.97 34.09 -5.87
CA CYS A 25 48.82 35.26 -6.15
C CYS A 25 50.09 34.77 -6.83
N GLY A 26 50.49 35.52 -7.86
CA GLY A 26 51.44 35.07 -8.84
C GLY A 26 52.86 34.99 -8.32
N CYS A 27 53.61 34.06 -8.91
CA CYS A 27 54.93 34.36 -9.39
C CYS A 27 54.95 33.93 -10.85
N LEU A 28 55.38 34.86 -11.72
CA LEU A 28 55.72 34.61 -13.10
C LEU A 28 56.67 33.40 -13.17
N TRP A 29 56.23 32.30 -13.76
CA TRP A 29 57.13 31.32 -14.31
C TRP A 29 56.91 31.40 -15.80
N GLY A 30 57.90 31.98 -16.47
CA GLY A 30 57.90 32.16 -17.90
C GLY A 30 57.57 30.83 -18.57
N ARG A 31 56.91 30.90 -19.71
CA ARG A 31 56.97 29.84 -20.71
C ARG A 31 58.45 29.58 -20.96
N GLU A 32 59.03 28.58 -20.29
CA GLU A 32 60.37 28.09 -20.59
C GLU A 32 60.26 27.46 -21.97
N GLU A 33 60.56 28.28 -22.97
CA GLU A 33 61.09 27.79 -24.24
C GLU A 33 62.15 26.75 -23.88
N HIS A 34 61.85 25.47 -24.12
CA HIS A 34 62.82 24.40 -23.99
C HIS A 34 63.99 24.80 -24.88
N ALA A 35 65.07 25.28 -24.27
CA ALA A 35 66.26 25.57 -25.04
C ALA A 35 66.69 24.24 -25.67
N PRO A 36 66.87 24.18 -27.00
CA PRO A 36 67.29 22.96 -27.65
C PRO A 36 68.61 22.48 -27.04
N SER A 37 68.81 21.16 -26.98
CA SER A 37 70.08 20.57 -26.53
C SER A 37 71.25 21.21 -27.27
N ARG A 38 72.44 21.27 -26.67
CA ARG A 38 73.59 21.99 -27.24
C ARG A 38 74.83 21.12 -27.35
N PHE A 39 75.65 21.36 -28.37
CA PHE A 39 77.02 20.87 -28.44
C PHE A 39 77.96 21.97 -27.98
N CYS A 40 78.88 21.64 -27.09
CA CYS A 40 79.89 22.56 -26.60
C CYS A 40 81.28 22.00 -26.87
N ALA A 41 82.18 22.85 -27.34
CA ALA A 41 83.58 22.50 -27.54
C ALA A 41 84.50 23.53 -26.90
N GLN A 42 85.68 23.08 -26.50
CA GLN A 42 86.72 23.92 -25.90
C GLN A 42 88.09 23.36 -26.24
N SER A 43 88.98 24.24 -26.73
CA SER A 43 90.40 23.91 -26.93
C SER A 43 91.15 23.91 -25.60
N ASN A 44 92.18 23.08 -25.49
CA ASN A 44 92.95 22.95 -24.24
C ASN A 44 93.72 24.22 -23.85
N THR A 45 93.91 25.15 -24.80
CA THR A 45 94.58 26.44 -24.58
C THR A 45 93.62 27.60 -24.32
N SER A 46 92.31 27.41 -24.53
CA SER A 46 91.27 28.44 -24.32
C SER A 46 90.44 28.16 -23.07
N VAL A 47 90.07 29.22 -22.36
CA VAL A 47 89.14 29.17 -21.22
C VAL A 47 87.68 29.39 -21.65
N VAL A 48 87.45 29.64 -22.95
CA VAL A 48 86.12 29.94 -23.50
C VAL A 48 85.47 28.65 -23.99
N GLU A 49 84.24 28.40 -23.54
CA GLU A 49 83.41 27.30 -24.03
C GLU A 49 82.54 27.80 -25.18
N HIS A 50 82.60 27.12 -26.33
CA HIS A 50 81.78 27.45 -27.50
C HIS A 50 80.62 26.47 -27.63
N CYS A 51 79.44 26.92 -27.25
CA CYS A 51 78.22 26.13 -27.36
C CYS A 51 77.37 26.57 -28.56
N VAL A 52 76.86 25.59 -29.30
CA VAL A 52 75.94 25.75 -30.42
C VAL A 52 74.73 24.87 -30.22
N ASP A 53 73.60 25.22 -30.83
CA ASP A 53 72.40 24.40 -30.76
C ASP A 53 72.63 23.06 -31.49
N ALA A 54 72.03 21.97 -30.98
CA ALA A 54 72.26 20.62 -31.48
C ALA A 54 71.89 20.43 -32.96
N SER A 55 71.04 21.29 -33.51
CA SER A 55 70.73 21.33 -34.94
C SER A 55 71.89 21.80 -35.81
N GLU A 56 72.82 22.58 -35.27
CA GLU A 56 74.03 23.04 -35.97
C GLU A 56 75.12 21.96 -36.06
N GLY A 57 75.00 20.89 -35.26
CA GLY A 57 75.91 19.76 -35.24
C GLY A 57 77.23 20.01 -34.47
N PRO A 58 77.96 18.92 -34.14
CA PRO A 58 79.18 18.99 -33.35
C PRO A 58 80.32 19.73 -34.06
N GLY A 59 80.40 19.66 -35.39
CA GLY A 59 81.44 20.36 -36.16
C GLY A 59 81.37 21.89 -36.03
N SER A 60 80.16 22.45 -35.88
CA SER A 60 79.99 23.90 -35.69
C SER A 60 80.54 24.39 -34.34
N ALA A 61 80.43 23.58 -33.28
CA ALA A 61 81.07 23.85 -32.00
C ALA A 61 82.59 23.71 -32.11
N TRP A 62 83.04 22.65 -32.79
CA TRP A 62 84.45 22.35 -32.99
C TRP A 62 85.20 23.46 -33.73
N SER A 63 84.70 23.92 -34.89
CA SER A 63 85.36 24.98 -35.67
C SER A 63 85.45 26.30 -34.90
N LYS A 64 84.50 26.59 -34.00
CA LYS A 64 84.57 27.76 -33.12
C LYS A 64 85.66 27.61 -32.06
N ALA A 65 85.79 26.42 -31.46
CA ALA A 65 86.84 26.12 -30.49
C ALA A 65 88.24 26.06 -31.13
N GLU A 66 88.34 25.61 -32.38
CA GLU A 66 89.59 25.57 -33.16
C GLU A 66 90.07 26.97 -33.57
N ALA A 67 89.14 27.88 -33.88
CA ALA A 67 89.49 29.28 -34.14
C ALA A 67 90.08 29.98 -32.91
N ASP A 68 89.70 29.53 -31.71
CA ASP A 68 90.06 30.15 -30.43
C ASP A 68 91.24 29.44 -29.71
N GLY A 69 91.74 28.31 -30.21
CA GLY A 69 92.93 27.67 -29.65
C GLY A 69 93.35 26.36 -30.31
N GLU A 70 94.49 25.83 -29.88
CA GLU A 70 95.10 24.64 -30.50
C GLU A 70 94.52 23.33 -29.95
N LEU A 71 94.69 22.26 -30.73
CA LEU A 71 94.40 20.90 -30.31
C LEU A 71 95.21 20.52 -29.04
N PRO A 72 94.67 19.64 -28.17
CA PRO A 72 93.41 18.92 -28.32
C PRO A 72 92.18 19.76 -27.93
N ILE A 73 91.12 19.66 -28.73
CA ILE A 73 89.77 20.17 -28.42
C ILE A 73 88.94 19.05 -27.79
N GLN A 74 88.29 19.34 -26.66
CA GLN A 74 87.25 18.49 -26.08
C GLN A 74 85.86 18.97 -26.52
N ILE A 75 84.95 18.03 -26.79
CA ILE A 75 83.55 18.31 -27.13
C ILE A 75 82.61 17.52 -26.22
N TRP A 76 81.45 18.07 -25.88
CA TRP A 76 80.41 17.37 -25.13
C TRP A 76 79.02 17.89 -25.51
N ALA A 77 77.99 17.11 -25.18
CA ALA A 77 76.61 17.52 -25.33
C ALA A 77 76.04 17.96 -23.97
N LEU A 78 75.51 19.17 -23.90
CA LEU A 78 74.75 19.64 -22.74
C LEU A 78 73.30 19.15 -22.83
N GLU A 79 72.75 18.85 -21.67
CA GLU A 79 71.31 18.67 -21.48
C GLU A 79 70.54 19.94 -21.86
N PRO A 80 69.26 19.83 -22.29
CA PRO A 80 68.42 21.00 -22.56
C PRO A 80 68.33 21.88 -21.32
N SER A 81 68.65 23.17 -21.42
CA SER A 81 68.68 24.04 -20.24
C SER A 81 67.26 24.27 -19.71
N GLY A 82 67.00 23.87 -18.46
CA GLY A 82 65.71 24.02 -17.77
C GLY A 82 65.17 22.72 -17.16
N ALA A 83 65.61 21.55 -17.64
CA ALA A 83 65.31 20.29 -16.96
C ALA A 83 66.30 20.08 -15.80
N MET A 84 65.80 19.94 -14.58
CA MET A 84 66.63 19.35 -13.51
C MET A 84 67.02 17.94 -13.97
N LEU A 85 68.25 17.50 -13.71
CA LEU A 85 68.72 16.12 -13.97
C LEU A 85 67.74 15.04 -13.48
N ASP A 86 66.89 15.37 -12.51
CA ASP A 86 65.83 14.54 -11.94
C ASP A 86 64.69 14.26 -12.93
N ASP A 87 64.32 15.26 -13.77
CA ASP A 87 63.31 15.09 -14.82
C ASP A 87 63.85 14.30 -16.02
N LEU A 88 65.15 14.42 -16.30
CA LEU A 88 65.84 13.66 -17.35
C LEU A 88 65.96 12.18 -16.96
N ALA A 89 66.27 11.89 -15.70
CA ALA A 89 66.37 10.52 -15.18
C ALA A 89 65.01 9.79 -15.13
N ALA A 90 63.92 10.53 -14.86
CA ALA A 90 62.57 9.98 -14.81
C ALA A 90 61.94 9.75 -16.21
N ASN A 91 62.54 10.28 -17.28
CA ASN A 91 62.00 10.20 -18.65
C ASN A 91 62.96 9.44 -19.59
N GLU A 92 62.64 8.16 -19.83
CA GLU A 92 63.44 7.26 -20.66
C GLU A 92 63.70 7.80 -22.08
N ALA A 93 62.73 8.49 -22.69
CA ALA A 93 62.86 9.04 -24.04
C ALA A 93 63.83 10.23 -24.09
N ALA A 94 63.80 11.08 -23.06
CA ALA A 94 64.70 12.24 -22.96
C ALA A 94 66.14 11.80 -22.67
N LEU A 95 66.32 10.78 -21.82
CA LEU A 95 67.62 10.20 -21.52
C LEU A 95 68.28 9.57 -22.76
N ARG A 96 67.50 8.80 -23.55
CA ARG A 96 67.99 8.24 -24.82
C ARG A 96 68.40 9.33 -25.82
N ALA A 97 67.58 10.37 -25.96
CA ALA A 97 67.89 11.48 -26.86
C ALA A 97 69.19 12.22 -26.49
N TRP A 98 69.50 12.32 -25.20
CA TRP A 98 70.76 12.89 -24.73
C TRP A 98 71.96 11.97 -25.00
N PHE A 99 71.84 10.66 -24.80
CA PHE A 99 72.88 9.71 -25.20
C PHE A 99 73.15 9.73 -26.70
N ASP A 100 72.12 9.84 -27.53
CA ASP A 100 72.27 9.97 -28.98
C ASP A 100 73.04 11.25 -29.38
N LEU A 101 72.99 12.31 -28.57
CA LEU A 101 73.79 13.52 -28.78
C LEU A 101 75.25 13.29 -28.36
N ILE A 102 75.48 12.65 -27.21
CA ILE A 102 76.83 12.28 -26.75
C ILE A 102 77.52 11.43 -27.82
N ASP A 103 76.83 10.42 -28.36
CA ASP A 103 77.37 9.54 -29.40
C ASP A 103 77.73 10.31 -30.66
N ARG A 104 76.92 11.30 -31.05
CA ARG A 104 77.23 12.18 -32.19
C ARG A 104 78.48 13.04 -31.95
N ALA A 105 78.64 13.60 -30.75
CA ALA A 105 79.81 14.39 -30.41
C ALA A 105 81.09 13.54 -30.40
N VAL A 106 81.03 12.34 -29.83
CA VAL A 106 82.15 11.39 -29.80
C VAL A 106 82.47 10.86 -31.20
N ALA A 107 81.45 10.51 -32.00
CA ALA A 107 81.62 10.03 -33.36
C ALA A 107 82.25 11.10 -34.26
N TYR A 108 81.88 12.38 -34.10
CA TYR A 108 82.49 13.47 -34.85
C TYR A 108 84.02 13.53 -34.64
N VAL A 109 84.48 13.52 -33.38
CA VAL A 109 85.92 13.57 -33.07
C VAL A 109 86.64 12.30 -33.54
N ARG A 110 86.01 11.13 -33.40
CA ARG A 110 86.59 9.84 -33.77
C ARG A 110 86.67 9.64 -35.28
N ASP A 111 85.59 9.92 -35.98
CA ASP A 111 85.37 9.48 -37.36
C ASP A 111 85.61 10.59 -38.38
N GLU A 112 85.29 11.84 -38.05
CA GLU A 112 85.47 12.99 -38.95
C GLU A 112 86.83 13.66 -38.72
N GLU A 113 87.13 14.11 -37.50
CA GLU A 113 88.40 14.80 -37.17
C GLU A 113 89.59 13.84 -37.03
N LYS A 114 89.32 12.59 -36.65
CA LYS A 114 90.32 11.51 -36.52
C LYS A 114 91.52 11.88 -35.63
N ASN A 115 91.29 12.68 -34.59
CA ASN A 115 92.32 13.12 -33.66
C ASN A 115 92.24 12.35 -32.33
N ALA A 116 93.27 11.53 -32.05
CA ALA A 116 93.31 10.68 -30.87
C ALA A 116 93.43 11.45 -29.55
N GLU A 117 94.12 12.59 -29.55
CA GLU A 117 94.32 13.41 -28.35
C GLU A 117 93.04 14.16 -27.97
N SER A 118 92.32 14.69 -28.97
CA SER A 118 90.99 15.29 -28.80
C SER A 118 89.91 14.29 -28.42
N LEU A 119 89.97 13.07 -28.96
CA LEU A 119 89.04 12.01 -28.54
C LEU A 119 89.28 11.65 -27.08
N ARG A 120 90.56 11.56 -26.68
CA ARG A 120 90.92 11.33 -25.28
C ARG A 120 90.45 12.47 -24.37
N ALA A 121 90.65 13.72 -24.79
CA ALA A 121 90.20 14.91 -24.06
C ALA A 121 88.67 14.96 -23.93
N THR A 122 87.94 14.61 -24.99
CA THR A 122 86.48 14.49 -24.98
C THR A 122 85.99 13.44 -23.98
N LEU A 123 86.57 12.22 -24.03
CA LEU A 123 86.12 11.10 -23.18
C LEU A 123 86.53 11.24 -21.71
N HIS A 124 87.63 11.95 -21.40
CA HIS A 124 88.14 12.10 -20.02
C HIS A 124 87.91 13.50 -19.44
N GLY A 125 87.38 14.43 -20.24
CA GLY A 125 87.11 15.80 -19.84
C GLY A 125 85.68 15.98 -19.33
N ARG A 126 85.01 17.03 -19.81
CA ARG A 126 83.69 17.46 -19.31
C ARG A 126 82.61 16.38 -19.40
N LEU A 127 82.65 15.53 -20.43
CA LEU A 127 81.67 14.46 -20.64
C LEU A 127 81.66 13.43 -19.49
N LEU A 128 82.83 13.01 -19.01
CA LEU A 128 82.93 12.02 -17.93
C LEU A 128 82.37 12.58 -16.62
N GLY A 129 82.56 13.87 -16.36
CA GLY A 129 81.99 14.55 -15.20
C GLY A 129 80.46 14.51 -15.20
N LEU A 130 79.84 14.78 -16.35
CA LEU A 130 78.38 14.75 -16.50
C LEU A 130 77.80 13.35 -16.31
N LEU A 131 78.44 12.32 -16.89
CA LEU A 131 78.01 10.92 -16.74
C LEU A 131 78.11 10.43 -15.29
N SER A 132 79.18 10.83 -14.57
CA SER A 132 79.38 10.44 -13.17
C SER A 132 78.32 11.05 -12.24
N GLN A 133 77.94 12.31 -12.48
CA GLN A 133 76.90 13.00 -11.71
C GLN A 133 75.52 12.37 -11.92
N SER A 134 75.20 11.98 -13.16
CA SER A 134 73.94 11.29 -13.48
C SER A 134 73.83 9.93 -12.77
N ARG A 135 74.92 9.15 -12.76
CA ARG A 135 74.97 7.85 -12.08
C ARG A 135 74.74 7.96 -10.57
N GLN A 136 75.39 8.89 -9.89
CA GLN A 136 75.23 9.07 -8.44
C GLN A 136 73.78 9.39 -8.04
N ARG A 137 73.06 10.14 -8.87
CA ARG A 137 71.65 10.46 -8.62
C ARG A 137 70.72 9.27 -8.87
N GLN A 138 70.99 8.45 -9.88
CA GLN A 138 70.22 7.22 -10.11
C GLN A 138 70.37 6.23 -8.93
N GLU A 139 71.57 6.13 -8.37
CA GLU A 139 71.81 5.32 -7.16
C GLU A 139 70.98 5.83 -5.96
N ALA A 140 70.90 7.15 -5.77
CA ALA A 140 70.09 7.75 -4.69
C ALA A 140 68.57 7.51 -4.82
N ILE A 141 68.02 7.56 -6.03
CA ILE A 141 66.58 7.31 -6.27
C ILE A 141 66.22 5.83 -6.01
N LEU A 142 67.13 4.91 -6.34
CA LEU A 142 66.94 3.48 -6.11
C LEU A 142 67.06 3.08 -4.63
N GLU A 143 67.63 3.95 -3.78
CA GLU A 143 67.73 3.75 -2.33
C GLU A 143 66.50 4.23 -1.54
N GLU A 144 65.52 4.92 -2.16
CA GLU A 144 64.26 5.28 -1.50
C GLU A 144 63.35 4.03 -1.31
N GLU A 145 62.93 3.77 -0.06
CA GLU A 145 62.21 2.54 0.34
C GLU A 145 60.82 2.44 -0.36
N PRO A 146 60.45 1.29 -0.97
CA PRO A 146 59.17 1.15 -1.66
C PRO A 146 57.97 1.18 -0.69
N VAL A 147 56.93 1.94 -1.04
CA VAL A 147 55.69 2.06 -0.27
C VAL A 147 55.03 0.68 -0.07
N ARG A 148 54.86 0.25 1.20
CA ARG A 148 54.24 -1.04 1.58
C ARG A 148 52.71 -1.05 1.42
N ALA A 149 52.24 -0.99 0.17
CA ALA A 149 50.81 -0.87 -0.16
C ALA A 149 49.94 -2.04 0.35
N ALA A 150 50.47 -3.27 0.39
CA ALA A 150 49.74 -4.45 0.84
C ALA A 150 49.43 -4.41 2.34
N ASP A 151 50.41 -4.03 3.15
CA ASP A 151 50.26 -3.91 4.61
C ASP A 151 49.24 -2.80 4.95
N ASN A 152 49.30 -1.67 4.23
CA ASN A 152 48.36 -0.56 4.39
C ASN A 152 46.92 -0.96 4.06
N PHE A 153 46.72 -1.76 3.00
CA PHE A 153 45.39 -2.26 2.63
C PHE A 153 44.85 -3.25 3.66
N GLN A 154 45.68 -4.18 4.13
CA GLN A 154 45.28 -5.14 5.16
C GLN A 154 44.91 -4.45 6.48
N GLN A 155 45.66 -3.43 6.88
CA GLN A 155 45.34 -2.61 8.05
C GLN A 155 43.98 -1.90 7.87
N ALA A 156 43.77 -1.24 6.74
CA ALA A 156 42.51 -0.54 6.45
C ALA A 156 41.28 -1.48 6.45
N MET A 157 41.43 -2.70 5.93
CA MET A 157 40.36 -3.71 5.96
C MET A 157 40.09 -4.22 7.37
N THR A 158 41.13 -4.41 8.19
CA THR A 158 41.00 -4.84 9.59
C THR A 158 40.34 -3.75 10.43
N ASP A 159 40.76 -2.51 10.26
CA ASP A 159 40.18 -1.35 10.95
C ASP A 159 38.70 -1.21 10.57
N LYS A 160 38.35 -1.30 9.28
CA LYS A 160 36.95 -1.27 8.83
C LYS A 160 36.10 -2.40 9.41
N ALA A 161 36.63 -3.64 9.39
CA ALA A 161 35.93 -4.79 9.97
C ALA A 161 35.72 -4.63 11.49
N SER A 162 36.68 -4.03 12.20
CA SER A 162 36.55 -3.76 13.63
C SER A 162 35.47 -2.70 13.93
N VAL A 163 35.40 -1.66 13.10
CA VAL A 163 34.40 -0.58 13.20
C VAL A 163 32.98 -1.08 12.91
N GLU A 164 32.80 -2.00 11.96
CA GLU A 164 31.49 -2.52 11.59
C GLU A 164 30.99 -3.65 12.51
N LYS A 165 31.90 -4.35 13.21
CA LYS A 165 31.55 -5.49 14.08
C LYS A 165 30.72 -5.10 15.30
N GLU A 166 31.10 -4.05 16.01
CA GLU A 166 30.39 -3.64 17.24
C GLU A 166 28.94 -3.21 16.96
N PRO A 167 28.64 -2.38 15.94
CA PRO A 167 27.27 -2.05 15.55
C PRO A 167 26.43 -3.26 15.18
N LEU A 168 27.00 -4.23 14.44
CA LEU A 168 26.28 -5.45 14.05
C LEU A 168 25.96 -6.35 15.24
N VAL A 169 26.89 -6.48 16.20
CA VAL A 169 26.65 -7.24 17.44
C VAL A 169 25.58 -6.55 18.29
N ALA A 170 25.60 -5.22 18.38
CA ALA A 170 24.60 -4.45 19.10
C ALA A 170 23.20 -4.58 18.45
N ALA A 171 23.11 -4.50 17.12
CA ALA A 171 21.87 -4.71 16.38
C ALA A 171 21.33 -6.13 16.59
N LEU A 172 22.18 -7.16 16.48
CA LEU A 172 21.78 -8.54 16.73
C LEU A 172 21.31 -8.77 18.18
N ALA A 173 21.94 -8.11 19.16
CA ALA A 173 21.50 -8.17 20.55
C ALA A 173 20.12 -7.52 20.76
N ALA A 174 19.89 -6.36 20.13
CA ALA A 174 18.60 -5.68 20.15
C ALA A 174 17.50 -6.52 19.49
N ASP A 175 17.78 -7.12 18.33
CA ASP A 175 16.84 -8.01 17.63
C ASP A 175 16.49 -9.23 18.49
N LYS A 176 17.50 -9.87 19.13
CA LYS A 176 17.26 -10.99 20.06
C LYS A 176 16.36 -10.59 21.22
N GLN A 177 16.58 -9.42 21.79
CA GLN A 177 15.75 -8.92 22.89
C GLN A 177 14.33 -8.62 22.42
N ALA A 178 14.16 -7.99 21.26
CA ALA A 178 12.86 -7.72 20.67
C ALA A 178 12.09 -9.01 20.34
N MET A 179 12.77 -10.02 19.77
CA MET A 179 12.18 -11.33 19.49
C MET A 179 11.77 -12.08 20.77
N ALA A 180 12.54 -11.97 21.85
CA ALA A 180 12.15 -12.53 23.15
C ALA A 180 10.88 -11.87 23.71
N VAL A 181 10.74 -10.55 23.57
CA VAL A 181 9.53 -9.82 23.98
C VAL A 181 8.32 -10.22 23.14
N VAL A 182 8.47 -10.29 21.81
CA VAL A 182 7.42 -10.75 20.89
C VAL A 182 6.96 -12.17 21.23
N GLN A 183 7.91 -13.08 21.51
CA GLN A 183 7.59 -14.44 21.93
C GLN A 183 6.78 -14.46 23.23
N ALA A 184 7.16 -13.65 24.22
CA ALA A 184 6.42 -13.54 25.48
C ALA A 184 4.99 -13.02 25.27
N ILE A 185 4.79 -12.06 24.36
CA ILE A 185 3.45 -11.55 24.00
C ILE A 185 2.60 -12.68 23.39
N PHE A 186 3.16 -13.48 22.48
CA PHE A 186 2.46 -14.62 21.88
C PHE A 186 2.10 -15.70 22.90
N ASP A 187 3.01 -16.01 23.82
CA ASP A 187 2.78 -17.01 24.85
C ASP A 187 1.71 -16.54 25.85
N GLN A 188 1.72 -15.25 26.19
CA GLN A 188 0.66 -14.62 27.00
C GLN A 188 -0.68 -14.66 26.27
N ALA A 189 -0.74 -14.24 25.00
CA ALA A 189 -1.96 -14.28 24.20
C ALA A 189 -2.51 -15.72 24.06
N ARG A 190 -1.65 -16.73 23.95
CA ARG A 190 -2.06 -18.14 23.94
C ARG A 190 -2.65 -18.57 25.28
N SER A 191 -2.04 -18.16 26.39
CA SER A 191 -2.55 -18.41 27.74
C SER A 191 -3.93 -17.76 27.94
N ASP A 192 -4.09 -16.50 27.51
CA ASP A 192 -5.35 -15.76 27.65
C ASP A 192 -6.45 -16.28 26.72
N ALA A 193 -6.08 -16.79 25.54
CA ALA A 193 -7.02 -17.41 24.59
C ALA A 193 -7.50 -18.81 25.04
N ALA A 194 -6.71 -19.55 25.81
CA ALA A 194 -7.03 -20.93 26.22
C ALA A 194 -8.42 -21.10 26.87
N PRO A 195 -8.83 -20.29 27.87
CA PRO A 195 -10.18 -20.38 28.43
C PRO A 195 -11.28 -20.05 27.40
N LEU A 196 -11.03 -19.09 26.50
CA LEU A 196 -11.98 -18.70 25.46
C LEU A 196 -12.17 -19.80 24.42
N GLN A 197 -11.10 -20.54 24.08
CA GLN A 197 -11.17 -21.69 23.18
C GLN A 197 -12.07 -22.79 23.73
N SER A 198 -11.95 -23.11 25.02
CA SER A 198 -12.80 -24.09 25.70
C SER A 198 -14.26 -23.65 25.68
N ARG A 199 -14.54 -22.38 26.01
CA ARG A 199 -15.89 -21.81 25.96
C ARG A 199 -16.48 -21.80 24.56
N TYR A 200 -15.69 -21.46 23.54
CA TYR A 200 -16.11 -21.53 22.13
C TYR A 200 -16.53 -22.95 21.75
N ALA A 201 -15.76 -23.97 22.14
CA ALA A 201 -16.13 -25.36 21.90
C ALA A 201 -17.44 -25.74 22.60
N GLY A 202 -17.65 -25.25 23.83
CA GLY A 202 -18.91 -25.41 24.56
C GLY A 202 -20.10 -24.77 23.83
N VAL A 203 -19.98 -23.51 23.42
CA VAL A 203 -21.00 -22.80 22.63
C VAL A 203 -21.31 -23.52 21.32
N ALA A 204 -20.29 -24.02 20.62
CA ALA A 204 -20.47 -24.77 19.39
C ALA A 204 -21.22 -26.10 19.62
N ALA A 205 -20.94 -26.79 20.73
CA ALA A 205 -21.66 -27.99 21.13
C ALA A 205 -23.12 -27.71 21.50
N SER A 206 -23.38 -26.66 22.29
CA SER A 206 -24.73 -26.19 22.63
C SER A 206 -25.52 -25.81 21.37
N PHE A 207 -24.88 -25.12 20.42
CA PHE A 207 -25.48 -24.81 19.12
C PHE A 207 -25.82 -26.06 18.31
N ALA A 208 -24.93 -27.06 18.26
CA ALA A 208 -25.18 -28.32 17.57
C ALA A 208 -26.35 -29.10 18.21
N ALA A 209 -26.41 -29.13 19.55
CA ALA A 209 -27.51 -29.73 20.29
C ALA A 209 -28.84 -29.01 20.02
N TYR A 210 -28.83 -27.67 20.03
CA TYR A 210 -29.99 -26.87 19.65
C TYR A 210 -30.44 -27.17 18.23
N ARG A 211 -29.54 -27.19 17.24
CA ARG A 211 -29.86 -27.54 15.85
C ARG A 211 -30.54 -28.90 15.72
N ALA A 212 -30.13 -29.89 16.52
CA ALA A 212 -30.73 -31.22 16.50
C ALA A 212 -32.21 -31.25 16.92
N THR A 213 -32.71 -30.22 17.62
CA THR A 213 -34.12 -30.16 18.04
C THR A 213 -35.08 -29.64 16.97
N GLU A 214 -34.59 -29.18 15.80
CA GLU A 214 -35.42 -28.54 14.76
C GLU A 214 -36.53 -29.45 14.23
N ALA A 215 -36.23 -30.74 14.02
CA ALA A 215 -37.23 -31.71 13.58
C ALA A 215 -38.32 -31.96 14.63
N ALA A 216 -37.91 -32.03 15.91
CA ALA A 216 -38.83 -32.27 17.02
C ALA A 216 -39.76 -31.08 17.26
N GLU A 217 -39.24 -29.84 17.19
CA GLU A 217 -40.03 -28.62 17.28
C GLU A 217 -41.08 -28.55 16.15
N THR A 218 -40.66 -28.83 14.92
CA THR A 218 -41.57 -28.84 13.75
C THR A 218 -42.68 -29.87 13.93
N ALA A 219 -42.33 -31.08 14.40
CA ALA A 219 -43.29 -32.13 14.68
C ALA A 219 -44.27 -31.74 15.82
N ALA A 220 -43.79 -31.05 16.86
CA ALA A 220 -44.63 -30.57 17.96
C ALA A 220 -45.67 -29.56 17.47
N TYR A 221 -45.28 -28.56 16.68
CA TYR A 221 -46.24 -27.60 16.12
C TYR A 221 -47.24 -28.26 15.15
N ALA A 222 -46.80 -29.23 14.34
CA ALA A 222 -47.71 -29.98 13.48
C ALA A 222 -48.74 -30.79 14.29
N ALA A 223 -48.31 -31.40 15.41
CA ALA A 223 -49.20 -32.12 16.31
C ALA A 223 -50.22 -31.18 16.99
N LEU A 224 -49.77 -30.03 17.48
CA LEU A 224 -50.64 -29.00 18.06
C LEU A 224 -51.66 -28.45 17.05
N SER A 225 -51.23 -28.21 15.81
CA SER A 225 -52.12 -27.82 14.71
C SER A 225 -53.22 -28.86 14.48
N LYS A 226 -52.84 -30.14 14.38
CA LYS A 226 -53.77 -31.25 14.18
C LYS A 226 -54.73 -31.39 15.36
N GLN A 227 -54.26 -31.23 16.59
CA GLN A 227 -55.09 -31.25 17.79
C GLN A 227 -56.11 -30.11 17.75
N ALA A 228 -55.64 -28.86 17.59
CA ALA A 228 -56.48 -27.67 17.53
C ALA A 228 -57.56 -27.75 16.43
N SER A 229 -57.24 -28.34 15.28
CA SER A 229 -58.21 -28.52 14.19
C SER A 229 -59.39 -29.44 14.54
N ARG A 230 -59.17 -30.38 15.47
CA ARG A 230 -60.15 -31.39 15.90
C ARG A 230 -60.87 -31.02 17.19
N SER A 231 -60.32 -30.08 17.95
CA SER A 231 -60.88 -29.64 19.22
C SER A 231 -62.26 -28.99 19.08
N GLY A 232 -63.11 -29.28 20.06
CA GLY A 232 -64.36 -28.57 20.30
C GLY A 232 -64.12 -27.20 20.96
N ILE A 233 -65.17 -26.38 21.09
CA ILE A 233 -65.03 -25.00 21.56
C ILE A 233 -64.41 -24.91 22.97
N ASP A 234 -64.77 -25.83 23.86
CA ASP A 234 -64.29 -25.91 25.24
C ASP A 234 -62.83 -26.39 25.35
N GLU A 235 -62.32 -27.08 24.32
CA GLU A 235 -60.96 -27.63 24.29
C GLU A 235 -59.94 -26.66 23.67
N LEU A 236 -60.39 -25.63 22.95
CA LEU A 236 -59.52 -24.69 22.24
C LEU A 236 -58.63 -23.86 23.18
N ASP A 237 -59.09 -23.58 24.40
CA ASP A 237 -58.29 -22.85 25.40
C ASP A 237 -57.06 -23.67 25.83
N GLY A 238 -57.21 -24.99 25.96
CA GLY A 238 -56.09 -25.89 26.24
C GLY A 238 -55.12 -25.98 25.07
N ALA A 239 -55.62 -26.01 23.84
CA ALA A 239 -54.77 -25.98 22.64
C ALA A 239 -54.00 -24.65 22.52
N GLU A 240 -54.63 -23.53 22.85
CA GLU A 240 -54.02 -22.19 22.88
C GLU A 240 -52.85 -22.13 23.88
N GLN A 241 -53.08 -22.60 25.11
CA GLN A 241 -52.05 -22.68 26.15
C GLN A 241 -50.88 -23.58 25.75
N ALA A 242 -51.16 -24.72 25.10
CA ALA A 242 -50.13 -25.63 24.64
C ALA A 242 -49.23 -25.02 23.54
N VAL A 243 -49.82 -24.23 22.63
CA VAL A 243 -49.04 -23.47 21.63
C VAL A 243 -48.16 -22.41 22.29
N LEU A 244 -48.69 -21.67 23.27
CA LEU A 244 -47.90 -20.68 24.01
C LEU A 244 -46.76 -21.31 24.82
N ALA A 245 -46.99 -22.47 25.42
CA ALA A 245 -45.95 -23.21 26.14
C ALA A 245 -44.85 -23.70 25.18
N ALA A 246 -45.22 -24.25 24.02
CA ALA A 246 -44.26 -24.68 23.00
C ALA A 246 -43.41 -23.50 22.48
N ALA A 247 -44.03 -22.34 22.24
CA ALA A 247 -43.31 -21.13 21.83
C ALA A 247 -42.32 -20.63 22.89
N ARG A 248 -42.71 -20.64 24.18
CA ARG A 248 -41.81 -20.27 25.27
C ARG A 248 -40.60 -21.20 25.37
N GLU A 249 -40.83 -22.51 25.25
CA GLU A 249 -39.76 -23.51 25.29
C GLU A 249 -38.83 -23.37 24.09
N ALA A 250 -39.38 -23.15 22.89
CA ALA A 250 -38.61 -22.93 21.67
C ALA A 250 -37.71 -21.69 21.74
N SER A 251 -38.11 -20.67 22.51
CA SER A 251 -37.37 -19.41 22.65
C SER A 251 -36.38 -19.39 23.82
N ARG A 252 -36.50 -20.26 24.82
CA ARG A 252 -35.65 -20.24 26.02
C ARG A 252 -34.19 -20.58 25.74
N ALA A 253 -33.93 -21.81 25.27
CA ALA A 253 -32.58 -22.29 24.98
C ALA A 253 -31.79 -21.41 23.97
N PRO A 254 -32.38 -20.91 22.86
CA PRO A 254 -31.65 -20.03 21.96
C PRO A 254 -31.35 -18.65 22.54
N ASN A 255 -32.16 -18.13 23.47
CA ASN A 255 -31.86 -16.86 24.13
C ASN A 255 -30.68 -16.99 25.11
N GLU A 256 -30.60 -18.10 25.86
CA GLU A 256 -29.44 -18.42 26.70
C GLU A 256 -28.18 -18.57 25.83
N LEU A 257 -28.26 -19.34 24.74
CA LEU A 257 -27.16 -19.48 23.77
C LEU A 257 -26.76 -18.14 23.13
N ALA A 258 -27.72 -17.28 22.79
CA ALA A 258 -27.45 -15.96 22.21
C ALA A 258 -26.68 -15.06 23.19
N ALA A 259 -27.06 -15.07 24.48
CA ALA A 259 -26.34 -14.33 25.51
C ALA A 259 -24.90 -14.85 25.65
N GLU A 260 -24.70 -16.17 25.71
CA GLU A 260 -23.36 -16.77 25.76
C GLU A 260 -22.50 -16.40 24.54
N ILE A 261 -23.08 -16.45 23.34
CA ILE A 261 -22.41 -16.05 22.10
C ILE A 261 -22.00 -14.57 22.15
N MET A 262 -22.88 -13.67 22.60
CA MET A 262 -22.59 -12.25 22.69
C MET A 262 -21.48 -11.96 23.70
N THR A 263 -21.55 -12.58 24.89
CA THR A 263 -20.50 -12.44 25.92
C THR A 263 -19.16 -12.94 25.40
N LEU A 264 -19.11 -14.13 24.80
CA LEU A 264 -17.87 -14.68 24.26
C LEU A 264 -17.33 -13.84 23.09
N SER A 265 -18.19 -13.27 22.26
CA SER A 265 -17.78 -12.38 21.17
C SER A 265 -17.12 -11.10 21.70
N ALA A 266 -17.67 -10.52 22.77
CA ALA A 266 -17.09 -9.35 23.42
C ALA A 266 -15.72 -9.66 24.06
N GLU A 267 -15.59 -10.81 24.72
CA GLU A 267 -14.32 -11.25 25.31
C GLU A 267 -13.24 -11.52 24.24
N LEU A 268 -13.62 -12.13 23.11
CA LEU A 268 -12.70 -12.31 21.97
C LEU A 268 -12.28 -10.97 21.38
N GLN A 269 -13.19 -10.00 21.26
CA GLN A 269 -12.84 -8.65 20.80
C GLN A 269 -11.87 -7.96 21.77
N ALA A 270 -12.11 -8.06 23.08
CA ALA A 270 -11.22 -7.51 24.09
C ALA A 270 -9.82 -8.15 24.03
N LEU A 271 -9.75 -9.47 23.86
CA LEU A 271 -8.48 -10.18 23.66
C LEU A 271 -7.75 -9.69 22.41
N ALA A 272 -8.48 -9.51 21.29
CA ALA A 272 -7.89 -9.03 20.04
C ALA A 272 -7.30 -7.63 20.19
N VAL A 273 -8.05 -6.70 20.80
CA VAL A 273 -7.58 -5.33 21.07
C VAL A 273 -6.35 -5.36 21.97
N SER A 274 -6.38 -6.13 23.07
CA SER A 274 -5.24 -6.23 23.98
C SER A 274 -3.99 -6.81 23.30
N PHE A 275 -4.16 -7.77 22.39
CA PHE A 275 -3.06 -8.35 21.63
C PHE A 275 -2.51 -7.37 20.59
N GLU A 276 -3.38 -6.68 19.86
CA GLU A 276 -3.00 -5.64 18.89
C GLU A 276 -2.22 -4.51 19.57
N GLU A 277 -2.70 -4.02 20.72
CA GLU A 277 -1.98 -3.00 21.50
C GLU A 277 -0.61 -3.47 21.99
N ALA A 278 -0.49 -4.73 22.41
CA ALA A 278 0.77 -5.30 22.86
C ALA A 278 1.77 -5.52 21.72
N ILE A 279 1.30 -5.89 20.52
CA ILE A 279 2.17 -6.21 19.39
C ILE A 279 2.52 -4.98 18.52
N ALA A 280 1.70 -3.92 18.56
CA ALA A 280 1.89 -2.70 17.77
C ALA A 280 3.31 -2.11 17.85
N PRO A 281 3.98 -2.03 19.02
CA PRO A 281 5.36 -1.53 19.12
C PRO A 281 6.41 -2.40 18.39
N HIS A 282 6.05 -3.62 18.01
CA HIS A 282 6.96 -4.63 17.45
C HIS A 282 6.66 -5.00 16.00
N GLU A 283 5.74 -4.29 15.33
CA GLU A 283 5.37 -4.55 13.93
C GLU A 283 6.56 -4.45 12.96
N GLU A 284 7.44 -3.46 13.15
CA GLU A 284 8.62 -3.27 12.29
C GLU A 284 9.62 -4.43 12.44
N VAL A 285 9.76 -4.97 13.65
CA VAL A 285 10.62 -6.12 13.93
C VAL A 285 10.06 -7.37 13.27
N LEU A 286 8.74 -7.60 13.38
CA LEU A 286 8.06 -8.69 12.69
C LEU A 286 8.21 -8.59 11.17
N ALA A 287 7.98 -7.41 10.59
CA ALA A 287 8.11 -7.17 9.16
C ALA A 287 9.55 -7.40 8.66
N THR A 288 10.56 -6.95 9.41
CA THR A 288 11.99 -7.13 9.07
C THR A 288 12.38 -8.61 9.00
N HIS A 289 11.80 -9.44 9.86
CA HIS A 289 12.04 -10.89 9.89
C HIS A 289 11.02 -11.71 9.08
N GLY A 290 10.15 -11.07 8.31
CA GLY A 290 9.16 -11.75 7.46
C GLY A 290 8.04 -12.46 8.23
N ALA A 291 7.81 -12.09 9.49
CA ALA A 291 6.72 -12.58 10.31
C ALA A 291 5.48 -11.69 10.16
N VAL A 292 4.30 -12.31 10.12
CA VAL A 292 3.01 -11.60 10.01
C VAL A 292 2.29 -11.70 11.36
N VAL A 293 1.64 -10.61 11.78
CA VAL A 293 0.76 -10.60 12.95
C VAL A 293 -0.42 -11.54 12.69
N PRO A 294 -0.62 -12.60 13.50
CA PRO A 294 -1.71 -13.55 13.28
C PRO A 294 -3.07 -12.93 13.63
N ASP A 295 -4.08 -13.25 12.82
CA ASP A 295 -5.48 -13.00 13.15
C ASP A 295 -5.96 -14.03 14.19
N MET A 296 -6.16 -13.57 15.42
CA MET A 296 -6.46 -14.45 16.55
C MET A 296 -7.96 -14.76 16.68
N THR A 297 -8.86 -13.95 16.13
CA THR A 297 -10.28 -13.96 16.54
C THR A 297 -11.28 -13.89 15.40
N SER A 298 -10.93 -13.39 14.21
CA SER A 298 -11.94 -13.11 13.17
C SER A 298 -12.66 -14.38 12.70
N GLY A 299 -11.96 -15.51 12.64
CA GLY A 299 -12.57 -16.80 12.32
C GLY A 299 -13.65 -17.22 13.33
N ALA A 300 -13.35 -17.10 14.62
CA ALA A 300 -14.28 -17.42 15.69
C ALA A 300 -15.47 -16.44 15.72
N LEU A 301 -15.22 -15.14 15.58
CA LEU A 301 -16.25 -14.10 15.55
C LEU A 301 -17.23 -14.27 14.38
N ARG A 302 -16.75 -14.65 13.19
CA ARG A 302 -17.61 -14.97 12.04
C ARG A 302 -18.51 -16.16 12.34
N SER A 303 -17.94 -17.22 12.94
CA SER A 303 -18.68 -18.43 13.31
C SER A 303 -19.77 -18.14 14.36
N LEU A 304 -19.40 -17.43 15.43
CA LEU A 304 -20.32 -17.00 16.49
C LEU A 304 -21.46 -16.13 15.93
N SER A 305 -21.13 -15.17 15.06
CA SER A 305 -22.13 -14.33 14.39
C SER A 305 -23.09 -15.16 13.52
N ALA A 306 -22.59 -16.18 12.82
CA ALA A 306 -23.42 -17.08 12.03
C ALA A 306 -24.35 -17.94 12.92
N MET A 307 -23.84 -18.45 14.04
CA MET A 307 -24.64 -19.20 15.03
C MET A 307 -25.75 -18.33 15.62
N LEU A 308 -25.43 -17.10 16.03
CA LEU A 308 -26.40 -16.14 16.56
C LEU A 308 -27.48 -15.83 15.53
N GLY A 309 -27.09 -15.50 14.30
CA GLY A 309 -28.03 -15.20 13.23
C GLY A 309 -28.94 -16.40 12.89
N TYR A 310 -28.41 -17.63 12.96
CA TYR A 310 -29.24 -18.83 12.80
C TYR A 310 -30.24 -18.99 13.96
N ALA A 311 -29.79 -18.85 15.20
CA ALA A 311 -30.66 -18.98 16.38
C ALA A 311 -31.81 -17.97 16.35
N GLN A 312 -31.51 -16.70 16.07
CA GLN A 312 -32.50 -15.62 15.93
C GLN A 312 -33.51 -15.90 14.81
N ARG A 313 -33.05 -16.34 13.63
CA ARG A 313 -33.95 -16.69 12.52
C ARG A 313 -34.88 -17.85 12.86
N ARG A 314 -34.40 -18.84 13.62
CA ARG A 314 -35.23 -19.98 14.04
C ARG A 314 -36.27 -19.55 15.06
N VAL A 315 -35.91 -18.75 16.05
CA VAL A 315 -36.87 -18.16 17.00
C VAL A 315 -37.96 -17.38 16.27
N ALA A 316 -37.58 -16.48 15.36
CA ALA A 316 -38.54 -15.71 14.57
C ALA A 316 -39.49 -16.61 13.74
N ARG A 317 -38.98 -17.73 13.20
CA ARG A 317 -39.82 -18.72 12.49
C ARG A 317 -40.77 -19.45 13.46
N SER A 318 -40.29 -19.81 14.64
CA SER A 318 -41.09 -20.44 15.69
C SER A 318 -42.22 -19.52 16.13
N ASP A 319 -41.91 -18.26 16.43
CA ASP A 319 -42.88 -17.24 16.84
C ASP A 319 -43.91 -16.97 15.74
N ALA A 320 -43.47 -16.90 14.48
CA ALA A 320 -44.38 -16.76 13.35
C ALA A 320 -45.32 -17.96 13.22
N THR A 321 -44.81 -19.18 13.45
CA THR A 321 -45.59 -20.42 13.41
C THR A 321 -46.61 -20.45 14.55
N ALA A 322 -46.19 -20.13 15.77
CA ALA A 322 -47.07 -20.01 16.93
C ALA A 322 -48.17 -18.96 16.70
N THR A 323 -47.81 -17.78 16.19
CA THR A 323 -48.76 -16.71 15.87
C THR A 323 -49.79 -17.15 14.84
N ALA A 324 -49.34 -17.83 13.77
CA ALA A 324 -50.24 -18.37 12.75
C ALA A 324 -51.20 -19.43 13.33
N LEU A 325 -50.71 -20.31 14.21
CA LEU A 325 -51.53 -21.32 14.88
C LEU A 325 -52.56 -20.70 15.83
N LEU A 326 -52.17 -19.70 16.61
CA LEU A 326 -53.09 -18.93 17.48
C LEU A 326 -54.18 -18.24 16.65
N GLY A 327 -53.81 -17.65 15.51
CA GLY A 327 -54.76 -17.11 14.54
C GLY A 327 -55.73 -18.18 14.01
N GLY A 328 -55.22 -19.36 13.67
CA GLY A 328 -56.03 -20.51 13.26
C GLY A 328 -56.99 -20.99 14.34
N ILE A 329 -56.55 -21.04 15.61
CA ILE A 329 -57.38 -21.37 16.78
C ILE A 329 -58.50 -20.34 16.94
N ALA A 330 -58.18 -19.04 16.84
CA ALA A 330 -59.18 -17.98 16.92
C ALA A 330 -60.23 -18.07 15.80
N LEU A 331 -59.79 -18.36 14.57
CA LEU A 331 -60.70 -18.60 13.43
C LEU A 331 -61.58 -19.83 13.67
N ARG A 332 -61.00 -20.94 14.15
CA ARG A 332 -61.75 -22.16 14.48
C ARG A 332 -62.79 -21.90 15.55
N ARG A 333 -62.43 -21.17 16.62
CA ARG A 333 -63.34 -20.73 17.69
C ARG A 333 -64.50 -19.91 17.11
N GLN A 334 -64.22 -18.97 16.21
CA GLN A 334 -65.25 -18.20 15.54
C GLN A 334 -66.14 -19.08 14.65
N SER A 335 -65.58 -20.01 13.87
CA SER A 335 -66.34 -20.92 13.02
C SER A 335 -67.26 -21.84 13.83
N LEU A 336 -66.79 -22.36 14.97
CA LEU A 336 -67.62 -23.17 15.87
C LEU A 336 -68.80 -22.36 16.42
N ARG A 337 -68.56 -21.12 16.87
CA ARG A 337 -69.64 -20.22 17.31
C ARG A 337 -70.64 -19.91 16.21
N VAL A 338 -70.18 -19.77 14.95
CA VAL A 338 -71.07 -19.59 13.80
C VAL A 338 -71.90 -20.86 13.58
N LEU A 339 -71.29 -22.05 13.62
CA LEU A 339 -72.01 -23.32 13.45
C LEU A 339 -73.07 -23.56 14.54
N GLU A 340 -72.85 -23.04 15.74
CA GLU A 340 -73.81 -23.07 16.86
C GLU A 340 -74.87 -21.96 16.78
N GLY A 341 -74.65 -20.92 15.98
CA GLY A 341 -75.55 -19.77 15.83
C GLY A 341 -76.74 -20.03 14.92
N ASP A 342 -77.83 -19.29 15.15
CA ASP A 342 -79.01 -19.29 14.29
C ASP A 342 -78.82 -18.46 13.00
N GLU A 343 -79.80 -18.52 12.09
CA GLU A 343 -79.76 -17.84 10.79
C GLU A 343 -79.62 -16.30 10.94
N GLY A 344 -80.20 -15.72 12.00
CA GLY A 344 -80.06 -14.30 12.34
C GLY A 344 -78.64 -13.95 12.81
N ALA A 345 -78.00 -14.81 13.59
CA ALA A 345 -76.60 -14.68 13.97
C ALA A 345 -75.68 -14.77 12.75
N HIS A 346 -75.99 -15.63 11.77
CA HIS A 346 -75.21 -15.74 10.53
C HIS A 346 -75.27 -14.46 9.71
N GLU A 347 -76.46 -13.86 9.53
CA GLU A 347 -76.63 -12.59 8.82
C GLU A 347 -75.94 -11.42 9.54
N ALA A 348 -76.03 -11.36 10.88
CA ALA A 348 -75.36 -10.34 11.68
C ALA A 348 -73.83 -10.44 11.56
N ILE A 349 -73.27 -11.66 11.56
CA ILE A 349 -71.83 -11.91 11.37
C ILE A 349 -71.40 -11.53 9.94
N ALA A 350 -72.20 -11.87 8.93
CA ALA A 350 -71.92 -11.49 7.54
C ALA A 350 -71.86 -9.96 7.37
N ARG A 351 -72.84 -9.23 7.93
CA ARG A 351 -72.83 -7.76 7.95
C ARG A 351 -71.62 -7.20 8.69
N SER A 352 -71.36 -7.65 9.91
CA SER A 352 -70.21 -7.19 10.70
C SER A 352 -68.88 -7.44 9.98
N ARG A 353 -68.72 -8.57 9.27
CA ARG A 353 -67.53 -8.87 8.47
C ARG A 353 -67.39 -7.95 7.27
N LEU A 354 -68.48 -7.66 6.57
CA LEU A 354 -68.48 -6.72 5.44
C LEU A 354 -68.18 -5.30 5.89
N GLU A 355 -68.74 -4.87 7.03
CA GLU A 355 -68.46 -3.58 7.66
C GLU A 355 -66.98 -3.47 8.05
N ARG A 356 -66.44 -4.47 8.75
CA ARG A 356 -65.02 -4.49 9.13
C ARG A 356 -64.08 -4.55 7.92
N ALA A 357 -64.43 -5.33 6.90
CA ALA A 357 -63.64 -5.37 5.66
C ALA A 357 -63.64 -4.01 4.95
N SER A 358 -64.80 -3.34 4.89
CA SER A 358 -64.96 -1.98 4.37
C SER A 358 -64.13 -0.98 5.15
N GLU A 359 -64.17 -1.05 6.48
CA GLU A 359 -63.40 -0.17 7.38
C GLU A 359 -61.90 -0.35 7.19
N VAL A 360 -61.38 -1.58 7.30
CA VAL A 360 -59.94 -1.88 7.17
C VAL A 360 -59.41 -1.51 5.78
N PHE A 361 -60.20 -1.76 4.73
CA PHE A 361 -59.81 -1.36 3.38
C PHE A 361 -59.85 0.16 3.20
N GLY A 362 -60.85 0.82 3.79
CA GLY A 362 -60.92 2.28 3.84
C GLY A 362 -59.74 2.90 4.57
N GLU A 363 -59.36 2.39 5.75
CA GLU A 363 -58.17 2.80 6.50
C GLU A 363 -56.89 2.58 5.71
N GLY A 364 -56.73 1.40 5.11
CA GLY A 364 -55.57 1.09 4.27
C GLY A 364 -55.48 1.95 3.01
N ALA A 365 -56.61 2.38 2.45
CA ALA A 365 -56.66 3.32 1.34
C ALA A 365 -56.27 4.75 1.79
N ARG A 366 -56.77 5.21 2.96
CA ARG A 366 -56.39 6.50 3.55
C ARG A 366 -54.91 6.56 3.91
N ALA A 367 -54.37 5.52 4.54
CA ALA A 367 -52.95 5.45 4.91
C ALA A 367 -52.04 5.52 3.67
N ARG A 368 -52.40 4.83 2.58
CA ARG A 368 -51.67 4.93 1.29
C ARG A 368 -51.77 6.33 0.69
N VAL A 369 -52.94 6.95 0.76
CA VAL A 369 -53.15 8.33 0.33
C VAL A 369 -52.25 9.29 1.11
N GLU A 370 -52.15 9.13 2.43
CA GLU A 370 -51.29 9.92 3.31
C GLU A 370 -49.81 9.69 3.01
N ALA A 371 -49.37 8.43 2.89
CA ALA A 371 -47.99 8.08 2.52
C ALA A 371 -47.59 8.67 1.15
N LEU A 372 -48.52 8.68 0.19
CA LEU A 372 -48.32 9.32 -1.11
C LEU A 372 -48.42 10.86 -1.06
N SER A 373 -49.00 11.44 -0.02
CA SER A 373 -49.01 12.89 0.18
C SER A 373 -47.81 13.39 1.00
N ALA A 374 -47.19 12.52 1.80
CA ALA A 374 -45.98 12.81 2.54
C ALA A 374 -44.77 13.03 1.61
N ALA A 375 -43.89 13.96 2.00
CA ALA A 375 -42.59 14.13 1.35
C ALA A 375 -41.71 12.90 1.62
N PRO A 376 -40.92 12.43 0.63
CA PRO A 376 -39.98 11.35 0.86
C PRO A 376 -38.94 11.74 1.92
N PRO A 377 -38.50 10.80 2.77
CA PRO A 377 -37.45 11.07 3.74
C PRO A 377 -36.17 11.50 3.02
N VAL A 378 -35.45 12.45 3.61
CA VAL A 378 -34.25 13.05 3.01
C VAL A 378 -33.03 12.61 3.81
N SER A 379 -31.96 12.26 3.11
CA SER A 379 -30.65 12.01 3.72
C SER A 379 -30.16 13.23 4.51
N GLU A 380 -29.75 13.03 5.76
CA GLU A 380 -29.35 14.13 6.66
C GLU A 380 -28.11 14.87 6.15
N LYS A 381 -27.12 14.14 5.64
CA LYS A 381 -25.85 14.72 5.17
C LYS A 381 -25.88 15.10 3.70
N VAL A 382 -26.53 14.29 2.87
CA VAL A 382 -26.48 14.46 1.41
C VAL A 382 -27.61 15.38 0.92
N GLY A 383 -28.68 15.52 1.70
CA GLY A 383 -29.83 16.37 1.35
C GLY A 383 -30.65 15.84 0.17
N LEU A 384 -30.49 14.55 -0.17
CA LEU A 384 -31.19 13.90 -1.28
C LEU A 384 -32.33 13.01 -0.76
N PRO A 385 -33.50 12.99 -1.45
CA PRO A 385 -34.64 12.18 -1.04
C PRO A 385 -34.38 10.69 -1.28
N LEU A 386 -34.86 9.83 -0.39
CA LEU A 386 -34.90 8.38 -0.59
C LEU A 386 -36.19 8.01 -1.31
N LEU A 387 -36.07 7.29 -2.43
CA LEU A 387 -37.13 7.10 -3.42
C LEU A 387 -37.62 5.66 -3.51
N ALA A 388 -36.95 4.67 -2.90
CA ALA A 388 -37.32 3.27 -3.04
C ALA A 388 -38.67 2.95 -2.40
N GLU A 389 -38.93 3.43 -1.18
CA GLU A 389 -40.22 3.26 -0.50
C GLU A 389 -41.34 3.95 -1.28
N ARG A 390 -41.09 5.17 -1.76
CA ARG A 390 -42.03 5.92 -2.58
C ARG A 390 -42.38 5.19 -3.88
N CYS A 391 -41.39 4.57 -4.52
CA CYS A 391 -41.59 3.73 -5.69
C CYS A 391 -42.44 2.49 -5.35
N GLY A 392 -42.23 1.88 -4.18
CA GLY A 392 -43.04 0.76 -3.68
C GLY A 392 -44.52 1.12 -3.52
N GLU A 393 -44.80 2.26 -2.87
CA GLU A 393 -46.17 2.75 -2.65
C GLU A 393 -46.89 3.08 -3.96
N LEU A 394 -46.20 3.71 -4.91
CA LEU A 394 -46.77 4.03 -6.23
C LEU A 394 -47.08 2.76 -7.03
N VAL A 395 -46.19 1.76 -7.02
CA VAL A 395 -46.42 0.46 -7.69
C VAL A 395 -47.60 -0.25 -7.05
N ALA A 396 -47.66 -0.28 -5.72
CA ALA A 396 -48.77 -0.89 -4.99
C ALA A 396 -50.09 -0.20 -5.32
N LEU A 397 -50.11 1.14 -5.43
CA LEU A 397 -51.30 1.88 -5.83
C LEU A 397 -51.75 1.50 -7.26
N VAL A 398 -50.86 1.51 -8.25
CA VAL A 398 -51.22 1.16 -9.64
C VAL A 398 -51.73 -0.27 -9.75
N GLN A 399 -51.18 -1.21 -8.98
CA GLN A 399 -51.65 -2.61 -8.94
C GLN A 399 -53.09 -2.74 -8.41
N MET A 400 -53.58 -1.77 -7.62
CA MET A 400 -54.96 -1.74 -7.12
C MET A 400 -55.97 -1.22 -8.15
N ARG A 401 -55.52 -0.63 -9.28
CA ARG A 401 -56.40 -0.05 -10.31
C ARG A 401 -57.47 -1.02 -10.81
N PRO A 402 -57.17 -2.28 -11.19
CA PRO A 402 -58.19 -3.23 -11.66
C PRO A 402 -59.25 -3.56 -10.60
N LEU A 403 -58.91 -3.42 -9.31
CA LEU A 403 -59.84 -3.68 -8.20
C LEU A 403 -60.79 -2.50 -7.95
N CYS A 404 -60.44 -1.30 -8.42
CA CYS A 404 -61.15 -0.06 -8.14
C CYS A 404 -61.74 0.62 -9.39
N GLU A 405 -61.48 0.10 -10.59
CA GLU A 405 -62.04 0.61 -11.85
C GLU A 405 -63.54 0.37 -11.99
N ALA A 406 -64.04 -0.78 -11.51
CA ALA A 406 -65.48 -1.04 -11.49
C ALA A 406 -66.14 -0.24 -10.37
N ALA A 407 -66.97 0.74 -10.72
CA ALA A 407 -67.88 1.39 -9.77
C ALA A 407 -69.03 0.42 -9.45
N GLY A 408 -69.23 0.09 -8.17
CA GLY A 408 -70.32 -0.81 -7.78
C GLY A 408 -70.50 -0.90 -6.26
N SER A 409 -71.65 -1.44 -5.85
CA SER A 409 -72.04 -1.64 -4.44
C SER A 409 -71.24 -2.79 -3.78
N SER A 410 -69.92 -2.67 -3.78
CA SER A 410 -69.02 -3.57 -3.06
C SER A 410 -68.56 -2.90 -1.78
N TRP A 411 -68.22 -3.71 -0.77
CA TRP A 411 -67.62 -3.24 0.49
C TRP A 411 -66.31 -2.44 0.28
N ARG A 412 -65.72 -2.47 -0.92
CA ARG A 412 -64.50 -1.74 -1.28
C ARG A 412 -64.74 -0.31 -1.76
N GLU A 413 -65.98 0.06 -2.10
CA GLU A 413 -66.26 1.29 -2.84
C GLU A 413 -65.78 2.55 -2.09
N ALA A 414 -65.98 2.62 -0.77
CA ALA A 414 -65.53 3.75 0.03
C ALA A 414 -64.01 3.97 -0.06
N GLY A 415 -63.20 2.90 -0.02
CA GLY A 415 -61.75 2.98 -0.18
C GLY A 415 -61.33 3.24 -1.63
N CYS A 416 -61.97 2.58 -2.60
CA CYS A 416 -61.67 2.76 -4.02
C CYS A 416 -61.99 4.18 -4.52
N ALA A 417 -63.05 4.80 -4.01
CA ALA A 417 -63.39 6.20 -4.31
C ALA A 417 -62.24 7.16 -3.93
N ALA A 418 -61.55 6.91 -2.82
CA ALA A 418 -60.40 7.72 -2.38
C ALA A 418 -59.15 7.54 -3.27
N LEU A 419 -58.99 6.38 -3.91
CA LEU A 419 -57.83 6.04 -4.74
C LEU A 419 -58.01 6.39 -6.22
N ARG A 420 -59.24 6.36 -6.74
CA ARG A 420 -59.57 6.46 -8.17
C ARG A 420 -59.00 7.71 -8.85
N GLY A 421 -59.01 8.85 -8.15
CA GLY A 421 -58.43 10.11 -8.66
C GLY A 421 -56.89 10.17 -8.68
N ARG A 422 -56.19 9.13 -8.21
CA ARG A 422 -54.72 9.13 -8.04
C ARG A 422 -53.99 8.14 -8.94
N PHE A 423 -54.70 7.21 -9.59
CA PHE A 423 -54.04 6.17 -10.41
C PHE A 423 -53.23 6.77 -11.57
N ASP A 424 -53.82 7.68 -12.35
CA ASP A 424 -53.13 8.28 -13.51
C ASP A 424 -51.93 9.14 -13.08
N ALA A 425 -52.05 9.86 -11.96
CA ALA A 425 -50.93 10.63 -11.40
C ALA A 425 -49.80 9.72 -10.89
N ALA A 426 -50.15 8.58 -10.28
CA ALA A 426 -49.17 7.61 -9.80
C ALA A 426 -48.45 6.90 -10.95
N GLU A 427 -49.18 6.58 -12.03
CA GLU A 427 -48.62 5.99 -13.24
C GLU A 427 -47.67 6.97 -13.96
N ALA A 428 -48.06 8.26 -14.05
CA ALA A 428 -47.21 9.31 -14.60
C ALA A 428 -45.93 9.53 -13.77
N GLU A 429 -46.05 9.51 -12.43
CA GLU A 429 -44.92 9.63 -11.51
C GLU A 429 -43.96 8.43 -11.64
N LEU A 430 -44.46 7.20 -11.76
CA LEU A 430 -43.63 6.00 -12.00
C LEU A 430 -42.93 6.04 -13.35
N ARG A 431 -43.65 6.43 -14.40
CA ARG A 431 -43.14 6.39 -15.77
C ARG A 431 -42.14 7.51 -16.06
N THR A 432 -42.30 8.67 -15.44
CA THR A 432 -41.53 9.87 -15.81
C THR A 432 -40.98 10.67 -14.62
N GLY A 433 -41.73 10.79 -13.52
CA GLY A 433 -41.32 11.59 -12.36
C GLY A 433 -40.14 10.99 -11.61
N LEU A 434 -40.27 9.74 -11.16
CA LEU A 434 -39.23 9.00 -10.45
C LEU A 434 -37.95 8.83 -11.29
N PRO A 435 -38.01 8.42 -12.56
CA PRO A 435 -36.83 8.38 -13.42
C PRO A 435 -36.06 9.70 -13.48
N ARG A 436 -36.77 10.84 -13.60
CA ARG A 436 -36.13 12.16 -13.60
C ARG A 436 -35.48 12.51 -12.26
N LYS A 437 -36.16 12.20 -11.15
CA LYS A 437 -35.63 12.43 -9.79
C LYS A 437 -34.38 11.58 -9.51
N ILE A 438 -34.39 10.31 -9.92
CA ILE A 438 -33.24 9.41 -9.80
C ILE A 438 -32.08 9.94 -10.65
N ALA A 439 -32.32 10.31 -11.91
CA ALA A 439 -31.27 10.85 -12.79
C ALA A 439 -30.65 12.13 -12.22
N ALA A 440 -31.47 13.06 -11.71
CA ALA A 440 -31.00 14.29 -11.07
C ALA A 440 -30.19 14.01 -9.79
N GLY A 441 -30.66 13.07 -8.95
CA GLY A 441 -29.96 12.66 -7.74
C GLY A 441 -28.62 11.98 -8.04
N LEU A 442 -28.55 11.13 -9.08
CA LEU A 442 -27.30 10.53 -9.53
C LEU A 442 -26.32 11.58 -10.04
N ALA A 443 -26.78 12.61 -10.77
CA ALA A 443 -25.93 13.73 -11.17
C ALA A 443 -25.36 14.48 -9.96
N ALA A 444 -26.19 14.78 -8.96
CA ALA A 444 -25.75 15.44 -7.72
C ALA A 444 -24.73 14.59 -6.94
N LEU A 445 -24.89 13.27 -6.90
CA LEU A 445 -23.92 12.37 -6.26
C LEU A 445 -22.58 12.32 -7.03
N ARG A 446 -22.60 12.43 -8.37
CA ARG A 446 -21.37 12.54 -9.18
C ARG A 446 -20.61 13.84 -8.88
N GLU A 447 -21.32 14.96 -8.78
CA GLU A 447 -20.72 16.26 -8.42
C GLU A 447 -20.08 16.24 -7.03
N LYS A 448 -20.64 15.45 -6.09
CA LYS A 448 -20.08 15.25 -4.74
C LYS A 448 -18.93 14.25 -4.67
N GLY A 449 -18.46 13.71 -5.80
CA GLY A 449 -17.27 12.86 -5.86
C GLY A 449 -17.47 11.39 -5.44
N MET A 450 -18.71 10.90 -5.47
CA MET A 450 -19.01 9.50 -5.13
C MET A 450 -18.44 8.51 -6.17
N THR A 451 -18.13 7.30 -5.71
CA THR A 451 -17.54 6.25 -6.56
C THR A 451 -18.42 5.92 -7.77
N THR A 452 -17.80 5.84 -8.95
CA THR A 452 -18.51 5.64 -10.22
C THR A 452 -19.25 4.31 -10.28
N ALA A 453 -18.67 3.23 -9.75
CA ALA A 453 -19.23 1.89 -9.81
C ALA A 453 -20.64 1.75 -9.18
N ALA A 454 -20.90 2.44 -8.05
CA ALA A 454 -22.21 2.39 -7.40
C ALA A 454 -23.27 3.21 -8.16
N LEU A 455 -22.86 4.33 -8.77
CA LEU A 455 -23.73 5.20 -9.55
C LEU A 455 -24.07 4.60 -10.92
N ASP A 456 -23.11 3.90 -11.53
CA ASP A 456 -23.27 3.21 -12.81
C ASP A 456 -24.26 2.04 -12.69
N ALA A 457 -24.28 1.35 -11.54
CA ALA A 457 -25.25 0.28 -11.27
C ALA A 457 -26.70 0.79 -11.13
N ALA A 458 -26.90 2.02 -10.64
CA ALA A 458 -28.21 2.66 -10.59
C ALA A 458 -28.62 3.20 -11.96
N GLN A 459 -27.68 3.81 -12.69
CA GLN A 459 -27.90 4.32 -14.05
C GLN A 459 -28.26 3.20 -15.04
N ALA A 460 -27.53 2.07 -15.02
CA ALA A 460 -27.79 0.95 -15.92
C ALA A 460 -29.20 0.36 -15.72
N ARG A 461 -29.70 0.31 -14.47
CA ARG A 461 -31.08 -0.13 -14.18
C ARG A 461 -32.11 0.88 -14.67
N LEU A 462 -31.81 2.17 -14.55
CA LEU A 462 -32.67 3.22 -15.05
C LEU A 462 -32.79 3.17 -16.58
N ASP A 463 -31.67 2.98 -17.28
CA ASP A 463 -31.61 2.86 -18.73
C ASP A 463 -32.31 1.59 -19.24
N ALA A 464 -32.30 0.51 -18.45
CA ALA A 464 -33.05 -0.71 -18.71
C ALA A 464 -34.57 -0.61 -18.43
N GLY A 465 -35.05 0.53 -17.90
CA GLY A 465 -36.44 0.73 -17.53
C GLY A 465 -36.86 0.05 -16.21
N ASP A 466 -35.92 -0.51 -15.46
CA ASP A 466 -36.17 -1.08 -14.12
C ASP A 466 -36.18 0.03 -13.07
N VAL A 467 -37.28 0.79 -13.02
CA VAL A 467 -37.44 1.94 -12.12
C VAL A 467 -37.35 1.53 -10.64
N LYS A 468 -37.86 0.34 -10.27
CA LYS A 468 -37.82 -0.16 -8.89
C LYS A 468 -36.39 -0.53 -8.49
N GLY A 469 -35.68 -1.29 -9.32
CA GLY A 469 -34.29 -1.62 -9.07
C GLY A 469 -33.39 -0.38 -9.09
N ALA A 470 -33.66 0.58 -9.96
CA ALA A 470 -32.96 1.86 -10.01
C ALA A 470 -33.16 2.67 -8.72
N ALA A 471 -34.39 2.75 -8.19
CA ALA A 471 -34.67 3.44 -6.94
C ALA A 471 -33.96 2.79 -5.73
N ILE A 472 -33.92 1.44 -5.66
CA ILE A 472 -33.20 0.72 -4.61
C ILE A 472 -31.68 0.97 -4.70
N ALA A 473 -31.11 0.87 -5.90
CA ALA A 473 -29.69 1.12 -6.13
C ALA A 473 -29.31 2.59 -5.85
N TYR A 474 -30.19 3.53 -6.19
CA TYR A 474 -30.05 4.94 -5.87
C TYR A 474 -30.06 5.20 -4.36
N ASP A 475 -31.04 4.68 -3.62
CA ASP A 475 -31.10 4.84 -2.17
C ASP A 475 -29.87 4.23 -1.47
N ALA A 476 -29.38 3.08 -1.98
CA ALA A 476 -28.14 2.49 -1.50
C ALA A 476 -26.92 3.40 -1.75
N ALA A 477 -26.86 4.08 -2.91
CA ALA A 477 -25.81 5.05 -3.20
C ALA A 477 -25.91 6.31 -2.31
N VAL A 478 -27.13 6.81 -2.05
CA VAL A 478 -27.36 7.94 -1.14
C VAL A 478 -26.92 7.58 0.28
N ARG A 479 -27.33 6.42 0.82
CA ARG A 479 -26.93 5.97 2.15
C ARG A 479 -25.44 5.65 2.25
N GLY A 480 -24.85 5.10 1.19
CA GLY A 480 -23.41 4.89 1.09
C GLY A 480 -22.63 6.20 1.20
N ALA A 481 -23.17 7.29 0.64
CA ALA A 481 -22.61 8.63 0.76
C ALA A 481 -22.78 9.28 2.15
N GLU A 482 -23.64 8.73 3.04
CA GLU A 482 -23.77 9.21 4.43
C GLU A 482 -22.71 8.62 5.38
N GLY A 483 -22.22 7.41 5.05
CA GLY A 483 -21.24 6.65 5.83
C GLY A 483 -19.78 6.91 5.48
N THR A 484 -19.52 7.67 4.41
CA THR A 484 -18.22 8.23 4.02
C THR A 484 -18.10 9.67 4.48
#